data_AF-A0A9N9PNR8-F1
#
_entry.id   AF-A0A9N9PNR8-F1
#
_cell.length_a   1.000
_cell.length_b   1.000
_cell.length_c   1.000
_cell.angle_alpha   90.00
_cell.angle_beta   90.00
_cell.angle_gamma   90.00
#
_symmetry.space_group_name_H-M   'P 1'
#
loop_
_entity.id
_entity.type
_entity.pdbx_description
1 polymer ?
#
loop_
_entity_poly.entity_id
_entity_poly.type
_entity_poly.pdbx_seq_one_letter_code
_entity_poly.pdbx_strand_id
1 'polypeptide(L)'
;MQFFKGATFFLLTLGVSALPTAPNCVNPTATDVENRGTAVNPALVPVFKIQPGSGIGANNVPIPKDCPPSRAEFLQKLSANVAAGNVLGQKITFNTDIKVTDVKTQKDRATAMIITLQSLSGTKGVGCPGASTPELIEQQKTGIQSPA
;
A
#
# COMPACT_ATOMS: atom_id res chain seq x y z
N MET A 1 -4.55 57.18 -42.34
CA MET A 1 -5.87 57.69 -42.77
C MET A 1 -6.93 56.67 -42.37
N GLN A 2 -7.95 57.10 -41.62
CA GLN A 2 -9.28 56.48 -41.39
C GLN A 2 -9.32 55.33 -40.37
N PHE A 3 -9.71 55.53 -39.10
CA PHE A 3 -10.97 55.99 -38.45
C PHE A 3 -12.12 54.98 -38.47
N PHE A 4 -12.43 54.39 -37.30
CA PHE A 4 -13.75 54.03 -36.74
C PHE A 4 -13.46 53.64 -35.27
N LYS A 5 -13.69 54.44 -34.21
CA LYS A 5 -14.93 55.04 -33.66
C LYS A 5 -16.04 54.01 -33.47
N GLY A 6 -16.18 53.52 -32.24
CA GLY A 6 -17.24 52.60 -31.82
C GLY A 6 -17.19 52.37 -30.31
N ALA A 7 -17.54 53.40 -29.55
CA ALA A 7 -18.03 53.22 -28.19
C ALA A 7 -19.31 52.39 -28.25
N THR A 8 -19.57 51.54 -27.25
CA THR A 8 -20.89 51.41 -26.59
C THR A 8 -21.04 50.10 -25.77
N PHE A 9 -21.71 50.27 -24.63
CA PHE A 9 -22.39 49.32 -23.74
C PHE A 9 -21.60 48.46 -22.74
N PHE A 10 -21.45 49.08 -21.56
CA PHE A 10 -21.63 48.51 -20.22
C PHE A 10 -22.65 47.35 -20.20
N LEU A 11 -22.21 46.17 -19.77
CA LEU A 11 -23.08 45.13 -19.23
C LEU A 11 -22.48 44.66 -17.90
N LEU A 12 -23.12 45.13 -16.82
CA LEU A 12 -22.91 44.72 -15.44
C LEU A 12 -23.55 43.33 -15.28
N THR A 13 -22.75 42.26 -15.37
CA THR A 13 -23.20 40.92 -14.99
C THR A 13 -22.77 40.62 -13.56
N LEU A 14 -23.71 40.84 -12.63
CA LEU A 14 -23.71 40.21 -11.32
C LEU A 14 -24.01 38.73 -11.51
N GLY A 15 -22.95 37.90 -11.50
CA GLY A 15 -23.02 36.44 -11.58
C GLY A 15 -22.71 35.82 -10.21
N VAL A 16 -23.72 35.16 -9.65
CA VAL A 16 -23.77 34.49 -8.35
C VAL A 16 -22.70 33.40 -8.17
N SER A 17 -22.22 33.33 -6.93
CA SER A 17 -21.66 32.23 -6.15
C SER A 17 -21.49 30.84 -6.80
N ALA A 18 -20.27 30.32 -6.73
CA ALA A 18 -20.06 28.92 -6.38
C ALA A 18 -18.78 28.81 -5.52
N LEU A 19 -18.94 28.46 -4.24
CA LEU A 19 -17.83 27.93 -3.44
C LEU A 19 -17.32 26.66 -4.13
N PRO A 20 -16.01 26.41 -4.18
CA PRO A 20 -15.54 25.06 -4.51
C PRO A 20 -16.00 24.14 -3.39
N THR A 21 -17.02 23.32 -3.68
CA THR A 21 -17.32 22.14 -2.89
C THR A 21 -16.03 21.32 -2.83
N ALA A 22 -15.49 21.14 -1.63
CA ALA A 22 -14.38 20.24 -1.39
C ALA A 22 -14.67 18.91 -2.10
N PRO A 23 -13.68 18.28 -2.75
CA PRO A 23 -13.87 16.94 -3.26
C PRO A 23 -14.33 16.06 -2.10
N ASN A 24 -15.51 15.48 -2.26
CA ASN A 24 -16.10 14.53 -1.35
C ASN A 24 -15.00 13.62 -0.80
N CYS A 25 -14.72 13.72 0.50
CA CYS A 25 -14.04 12.67 1.24
C CYS A 25 -14.99 11.48 1.29
N VAL A 26 -15.08 10.75 0.19
CA VAL A 26 -15.60 9.39 0.20
C VAL A 26 -14.66 8.60 1.10
N ASN A 27 -15.09 8.43 2.34
CA ASN A 27 -14.62 7.36 3.17
C ASN A 27 -14.96 6.05 2.42
N PRO A 28 -14.00 5.29 1.89
CA PRO A 28 -14.34 4.04 1.25
C PRO A 28 -14.79 3.09 2.35
N THR A 29 -16.10 2.97 2.51
CA THR A 29 -16.72 1.83 3.16
C THR A 29 -16.19 0.57 2.47
N ALA A 30 -15.74 -0.40 3.27
CA ALA A 30 -14.91 -1.53 2.88
C ALA A 30 -15.61 -2.59 1.99
N THR A 31 -16.44 -2.18 1.02
CA THR A 31 -17.19 -3.10 0.14
C THR A 31 -17.09 -2.79 -1.35
N ASP A 32 -16.33 -1.78 -1.78
CA ASP A 32 -16.11 -1.45 -3.22
C ASP A 32 -14.65 -1.61 -3.68
N VAL A 33 -13.98 -2.70 -3.25
CA VAL A 33 -12.69 -3.14 -3.85
C VAL A 33 -12.81 -4.60 -4.31
N GLU A 34 -13.92 -4.95 -4.93
CA GLU A 34 -13.95 -6.09 -5.83
C GLU A 34 -13.61 -5.51 -7.22
N ASN A 35 -12.43 -5.82 -7.75
CA ASN A 35 -12.08 -5.63 -9.17
C ASN A 35 -11.42 -4.31 -9.63
N ARG A 36 -10.35 -3.87 -8.95
CA ARG A 36 -9.18 -3.32 -9.66
C ARG A 36 -8.10 -4.39 -9.66
N GLY A 37 -7.90 -5.06 -10.79
CA GLY A 37 -7.09 -6.28 -10.99
C GLY A 37 -5.59 -6.22 -10.68
N THR A 38 -5.16 -5.41 -9.72
CA THR A 38 -3.78 -5.30 -9.21
C THR A 38 -3.71 -4.95 -7.72
N ALA A 39 -4.84 -4.68 -7.05
CA ALA A 39 -4.86 -4.37 -5.63
C ALA A 39 -4.81 -5.66 -4.80
N VAL A 40 -3.80 -5.77 -3.91
CA VAL A 40 -3.71 -6.89 -2.98
C VAL A 40 -4.83 -6.78 -1.96
N ASN A 41 -5.62 -7.84 -1.81
CA ASN A 41 -6.69 -7.89 -0.80
C ASN A 41 -6.07 -7.76 0.61
N PRO A 42 -6.45 -6.76 1.42
CA PRO A 42 -5.92 -6.57 2.77
C PRO A 42 -6.14 -7.77 3.70
N ALA A 43 -7.14 -8.61 3.45
CA ALA A 43 -7.39 -9.82 4.23
C ALA A 43 -6.32 -10.91 4.04
N LEU A 44 -5.57 -10.87 2.93
CA LEU A 44 -4.45 -11.78 2.67
C LEU A 44 -3.16 -11.39 3.42
N VAL A 45 -3.14 -10.19 4.00
CA VAL A 45 -2.00 -9.63 4.72
C VAL A 45 -2.29 -9.69 6.22
N PRO A 46 -1.52 -10.45 7.02
CA PRO A 46 -1.73 -10.48 8.46
C PRO A 46 -1.49 -9.10 9.10
N VAL A 47 -2.07 -8.87 10.27
CA VAL A 47 -1.78 -7.66 11.05
C VAL A 47 -0.44 -7.86 11.76
N PHE A 48 0.45 -6.87 11.65
CA PHE A 48 1.76 -6.95 12.27
C PHE A 48 1.64 -6.85 13.78
N LYS A 49 2.22 -7.82 14.51
CA LYS A 49 2.12 -7.86 15.98
C LYS A 49 3.07 -6.90 16.68
N ILE A 50 4.15 -6.49 16.01
CA ILE A 50 5.12 -5.51 16.51
C ILE A 50 4.73 -4.12 16.00
N GLN A 51 4.87 -3.09 16.84
CA GLN A 51 4.60 -1.70 16.47
C GLN A 51 5.90 -0.93 16.22
N PRO A 52 5.88 0.10 15.35
CA PRO A 52 7.03 0.99 15.18
C PRO A 52 7.52 1.55 16.52
N GLY A 53 8.83 1.52 16.73
CA GLY A 53 9.48 2.06 17.93
C GLY A 53 9.67 1.07 19.08
N SER A 54 9.29 -0.21 18.93
CA SER A 54 9.48 -1.23 19.99
C SER A 54 10.95 -1.56 20.31
N GLY A 55 11.89 -1.16 19.46
CA GLY A 55 13.34 -1.23 19.69
C GLY A 55 13.97 -2.62 19.56
N ILE A 56 13.23 -3.69 19.87
CA ILE A 56 13.68 -5.08 19.76
C ILE A 56 12.62 -5.90 19.01
N GLY A 57 13.07 -6.63 17.99
CA GLY A 57 12.27 -7.56 17.20
C GLY A 57 12.34 -8.99 17.67
N ALA A 58 11.72 -9.88 16.90
CA ALA A 58 11.86 -11.30 17.14
C ALA A 58 13.35 -11.72 17.11
N ASN A 59 13.72 -12.61 18.03
CA ASN A 59 15.09 -13.11 18.20
C ASN A 59 16.14 -12.06 18.59
N ASN A 60 15.76 -11.00 19.33
CA ASN A 60 16.67 -9.94 19.78
C ASN A 60 17.34 -9.14 18.66
N VAL A 61 16.75 -9.12 17.47
CA VAL A 61 17.26 -8.31 16.34
C VAL A 61 16.79 -6.86 16.52
N PRO A 62 17.70 -5.87 16.51
CA PRO A 62 17.30 -4.46 16.58
C PRO A 62 16.40 -4.09 15.40
N ILE A 63 15.30 -3.41 15.70
CA ILE A 63 14.35 -2.92 14.69
C ILE A 63 14.51 -1.40 14.56
N PRO A 64 14.61 -0.85 13.32
CA PRO A 64 14.52 0.60 13.10
C PRO A 64 13.20 1.16 13.65
N LYS A 65 13.19 2.39 14.20
CA LYS A 65 11.99 2.95 14.84
C LYS A 65 10.77 3.04 13.92
N ASP A 66 10.99 3.15 12.61
CA ASP A 66 9.92 3.27 11.61
C ASP A 66 9.39 1.90 11.13
N CYS A 67 9.84 0.82 11.76
CA CYS A 67 9.49 -0.55 11.40
C CYS A 67 8.69 -1.26 12.50
N PRO A 68 7.58 -1.93 12.15
CA PRO A 68 7.04 -2.08 10.80
C PRO A 68 6.38 -0.78 10.27
N PRO A 69 6.26 -0.63 8.94
CA PRO A 69 5.61 0.53 8.34
C PRO A 69 4.11 0.58 8.70
N SER A 70 3.46 1.71 8.38
CA SER A 70 2.00 1.76 8.44
C SER A 70 1.37 0.71 7.51
N ARG A 71 0.24 0.14 7.90
CA ARG A 71 -0.46 -0.90 7.10
C ARG A 71 -0.84 -0.39 5.71
N ALA A 72 -1.25 0.88 5.61
CA ALA A 72 -1.60 1.51 4.34
C ALA A 72 -0.40 1.63 3.39
N GLU A 73 0.74 2.11 3.90
CA GLU A 73 1.97 2.22 3.13
C GLU A 73 2.47 0.85 2.66
N PHE A 74 2.44 -0.14 3.56
CA PHE A 74 2.81 -1.51 3.23
C PHE A 74 1.94 -2.09 2.11
N LEU A 75 0.62 -1.97 2.21
CA LEU A 75 -0.32 -2.48 1.20
C LEU A 75 -0.14 -1.79 -0.16
N GLN A 76 0.15 -0.49 -0.16
CA GLN A 76 0.42 0.26 -1.38
C GLN A 76 1.70 -0.26 -2.06
N LYS A 77 2.79 -0.43 -1.30
CA LYS A 77 4.06 -0.97 -1.81
C LYS A 77 3.93 -2.41 -2.27
N LEU A 78 3.24 -3.25 -1.49
CA LEU A 78 3.00 -4.65 -1.85
C LEU A 78 2.20 -4.75 -3.15
N SER A 79 1.12 -3.96 -3.30
CA SER A 79 0.31 -3.96 -4.53
C SER A 79 1.14 -3.53 -5.74
N ALA A 80 1.97 -2.50 -5.61
CA ALA A 80 2.87 -2.06 -6.68
C ALA A 80 3.90 -3.15 -7.06
N ASN A 81 4.48 -3.81 -6.06
CA ASN A 81 5.44 -4.89 -6.23
C ASN A 81 4.79 -6.11 -6.92
N VAL A 82 3.59 -6.50 -6.50
CA VAL A 82 2.84 -7.62 -7.08
C VAL A 82 2.45 -7.33 -8.53
N ALA A 83 2.01 -6.10 -8.82
CA ALA A 83 1.74 -5.66 -10.20
C ALA A 83 3.00 -5.69 -11.08
N ALA A 84 4.17 -5.35 -10.53
CA ALA A 84 5.44 -5.41 -11.24
C ALA A 84 5.97 -6.85 -11.40
N GLY A 85 5.52 -7.80 -10.57
CA GLY A 85 6.00 -9.20 -10.55
C GLY A 85 7.46 -9.36 -10.13
N ASN A 86 8.13 -8.27 -9.75
CA ASN A 86 9.55 -8.23 -9.43
C ASN A 86 9.86 -7.04 -8.53
N VAL A 87 10.77 -7.23 -7.59
CA VAL A 87 11.26 -6.21 -6.67
C VAL A 87 12.77 -6.14 -6.80
N LEU A 88 13.29 -5.06 -7.39
CA LEU A 88 14.73 -4.80 -7.50
C LEU A 88 15.54 -5.98 -8.08
N GLY A 89 14.98 -6.63 -9.12
CA GLY A 89 15.59 -7.76 -9.81
C GLY A 89 15.31 -9.14 -9.18
N GLN A 90 14.54 -9.18 -8.10
CA GLN A 90 14.04 -10.42 -7.51
C GLN A 90 12.57 -10.65 -7.88
N LYS A 91 12.31 -11.74 -8.61
CA LYS A 91 10.94 -12.16 -8.93
C LYS A 91 10.15 -12.39 -7.64
N ILE A 92 8.91 -11.92 -7.62
CA ILE A 92 7.99 -12.18 -6.52
C ILE A 92 6.74 -12.91 -7.05
N THR A 93 6.18 -13.76 -6.20
CA THR A 93 4.94 -14.48 -6.49
C THR A 93 3.95 -14.17 -5.39
N PHE A 94 2.79 -13.63 -5.74
CA PHE A 94 1.73 -13.36 -4.77
C PHE A 94 0.38 -13.71 -5.42
N ASN A 95 -0.24 -14.78 -4.96
CA ASN A 95 -1.58 -15.13 -5.40
C ASN A 95 -2.58 -14.19 -4.69
N THR A 96 -3.38 -13.44 -5.44
CA THR A 96 -4.38 -12.50 -4.91
C THR A 96 -5.75 -13.14 -4.63
N ASP A 97 -5.96 -14.40 -4.98
CA ASP A 97 -7.22 -15.11 -4.73
C ASP A 97 -7.32 -15.58 -3.27
N ILE A 98 -8.26 -14.99 -2.52
CA ILE A 98 -8.52 -15.30 -1.12
C ILE A 98 -8.92 -16.77 -0.87
N LYS A 99 -9.45 -17.46 -1.88
CA LYS A 99 -9.87 -18.86 -1.76
C LYS A 99 -8.71 -19.84 -1.83
N VAL A 100 -7.56 -19.42 -2.37
CA VAL A 100 -6.37 -20.26 -2.47
C VAL A 100 -5.56 -20.13 -1.19
N THR A 101 -5.64 -21.16 -0.34
CA THR A 101 -5.02 -21.17 1.01
C THR A 101 -4.04 -22.34 1.21
N ASP A 102 -3.52 -22.92 0.14
CA ASP A 102 -2.54 -24.00 0.25
C ASP A 102 -1.22 -23.52 0.84
N VAL A 103 -0.48 -24.44 1.49
CA VAL A 103 0.77 -24.13 2.20
C VAL A 103 1.78 -23.41 1.30
N LYS A 104 1.90 -23.82 0.03
CA LYS A 104 2.86 -23.20 -0.90
C LYS A 104 2.46 -21.77 -1.20
N THR A 105 1.20 -21.52 -1.54
CA THR A 105 0.67 -20.17 -1.77
C THR A 105 0.88 -19.25 -0.56
N GLN A 106 0.66 -19.76 0.65
CA GLN A 106 0.83 -18.97 1.86
C GLN A 106 2.30 -18.61 2.13
N LYS A 107 3.23 -19.54 1.85
CA LYS A 107 4.68 -19.28 1.93
C LYS A 107 5.15 -18.29 0.87
N ASP A 108 4.61 -18.40 -0.35
CA ASP A 108 4.91 -17.46 -1.45
C ASP A 108 4.41 -16.04 -1.11
N ARG A 109 3.19 -15.91 -0.59
CA ARG A 109 2.64 -14.64 -0.07
C ARG A 109 3.53 -14.04 1.02
N ALA A 110 3.90 -14.82 2.03
CA ALA A 110 4.80 -14.39 3.10
C ALA A 110 6.16 -13.93 2.56
N THR A 111 6.72 -14.67 1.61
CA THR A 111 7.99 -14.32 0.96
C THR A 111 7.89 -12.98 0.22
N ALA A 112 6.86 -12.78 -0.61
CA ALA A 112 6.63 -11.51 -1.30
C ALA A 112 6.42 -10.33 -0.33
N MET A 113 5.74 -10.55 0.79
CA MET A 113 5.57 -9.56 1.85
C MET A 113 6.91 -9.20 2.53
N ILE A 114 7.73 -10.18 2.88
CA ILE A 114 9.07 -9.96 3.46
C ILE A 114 9.99 -9.22 2.50
N ILE A 115 9.98 -9.58 1.21
CA ILE A 115 10.77 -8.90 0.18
C ILE A 115 10.32 -7.44 0.04
N THR A 116 9.01 -7.20 0.12
CA THR A 116 8.46 -5.84 0.12
C THR A 116 8.96 -5.05 1.33
N LEU A 117 8.94 -5.63 2.54
CA LEU A 117 9.47 -4.98 3.75
C LEU A 117 10.95 -4.60 3.61
N GLN A 118 11.77 -5.53 3.12
CA GLN A 118 13.21 -5.34 2.91
C GLN A 118 13.54 -4.34 1.78
N SER A 119 12.55 -3.91 1.00
CA SER A 119 12.70 -3.00 -0.14
C SER A 119 11.86 -1.71 -0.01
N LEU A 120 11.27 -1.45 1.17
CA LEU A 120 10.38 -0.29 1.37
C LEU A 120 11.05 1.04 1.02
N SER A 121 12.35 1.20 1.29
CA SER A 121 13.11 2.42 0.96
C SER A 121 13.40 2.57 -0.54
N GLY A 122 13.01 1.59 -1.37
CA GLY A 122 13.41 1.51 -2.78
C GLY A 122 14.81 0.92 -3.00
N THR A 123 15.54 0.58 -1.93
CA THR A 123 16.85 -0.08 -2.00
C THR A 123 16.78 -1.50 -1.46
N LYS A 124 17.45 -2.45 -2.13
CA LYS A 124 17.37 -3.88 -1.79
C LYS A 124 18.07 -4.15 -0.47
N GLY A 125 17.35 -4.74 0.49
CA GLY A 125 17.89 -5.10 1.80
C GLY A 125 18.03 -3.90 2.75
N VAL A 126 17.62 -2.71 2.32
CA VAL A 126 17.60 -1.50 3.14
C VAL A 126 16.12 -1.16 3.33
N GLY A 127 15.54 -1.64 4.41
CA GLY A 127 14.12 -1.50 4.70
C GLY A 127 13.83 -2.09 6.06
N CYS A 128 12.58 -2.53 6.27
CA CYS A 128 12.25 -3.19 7.52
C CYS A 128 12.75 -4.63 7.52
N PRO A 129 13.52 -5.05 8.55
CA PRO A 129 13.92 -6.43 8.68
C PRO A 129 12.68 -7.31 8.91
N GLY A 130 12.68 -8.55 8.42
CA GLY A 130 11.58 -9.47 8.67
C GLY A 130 11.34 -9.77 10.16
N ALA A 131 12.35 -9.52 11.01
CA ALA A 131 12.21 -9.58 12.47
C ALA A 131 11.21 -8.56 13.03
N SER A 132 10.88 -7.50 12.28
CA SER A 132 9.79 -6.56 12.58
C SER A 132 8.40 -7.10 12.34
N THR A 133 8.30 -8.27 11.71
CA THR A 133 7.03 -8.93 11.35
C THR A 133 7.14 -10.44 11.58
N PRO A 134 7.25 -10.90 12.84
CA PRO A 134 7.47 -12.32 13.16
C PRO A 134 6.39 -13.23 12.56
N GLU A 135 5.15 -12.77 12.48
CA GLU A 135 4.06 -13.49 11.84
C GLU A 135 4.33 -13.83 10.37
N LEU A 136 5.04 -12.96 9.63
CA LEU A 136 5.44 -13.26 8.25
C LEU A 136 6.58 -14.27 8.19
N ILE A 137 7.53 -14.21 9.12
CA ILE A 137 8.60 -15.21 9.22
C ILE A 137 8.02 -16.59 9.50
N GLU A 138 7.04 -16.66 10.40
CA GLU A 138 6.36 -17.90 10.73
C GLU A 138 5.55 -18.41 9.54
N GLN A 139 4.74 -17.56 8.90
CA GLN A 139 3.99 -17.92 7.71
C GLN A 139 4.91 -18.34 6.55
N GLN A 140 6.08 -17.74 6.39
CA GLN A 140 7.07 -18.15 5.39
C GLN A 140 7.64 -19.55 5.68
N LYS A 141 7.72 -19.97 6.95
CA LYS A 141 8.22 -21.29 7.33
C LYS A 141 7.14 -22.36 7.21
N THR A 142 5.98 -22.11 7.82
CA THR A 142 4.91 -23.12 8.00
C THR A 142 3.81 -23.04 6.96
N GLY A 143 3.64 -21.90 6.28
CA GLY A 143 2.48 -21.62 5.43
C GLY A 143 1.20 -21.35 6.22
N ILE A 144 1.27 -21.23 7.55
CA ILE A 144 0.13 -20.91 8.40
C ILE A 144 0.09 -19.39 8.57
N GLN A 145 -1.02 -18.77 8.21
CA GLN A 145 -1.26 -17.37 8.56
C GLN A 145 -1.53 -17.28 10.06
N SER A 146 -0.74 -16.45 10.76
CA SER A 146 -1.02 -16.18 12.16
C SER A 146 -2.40 -15.52 12.27
N PRO A 147 -3.28 -15.95 13.20
CA PRO A 147 -4.54 -15.26 13.43
C PRO A 147 -4.24 -13.81 13.82
N ALA A 148 -4.99 -12.90 13.18
CA ALA A 148 -4.95 -11.46 13.41
C ALA A 148 -5.23 -11.14 14.89
#